data_AF-A0A8U7NRS8-F1
#
_entry.id   AF-A0A8U7NRS8-F1
#
_cell.length_a   1.000
_cell.length_b   1.000
_cell.length_c   1.000
_cell.angle_alpha   90.00
_cell.angle_beta   90.00
_cell.angle_gamma   90.00
#
_symmetry.space_group_name_H-M   'P 1'
#
loop_
_entity.id
_entity.type
_entity.pdbx_description
1 polymer ?
#
loop_
_entity_poly.entity_id
_entity_poly.type
_entity_poly.pdbx_seq_one_letter_code
_entity_poly.pdbx_strand_id
1 'polypeptide(L)'
;TGGAGKRGGGAGEERVGPGRGRGGVSAPPVDEEQATGLERKVMNAMNKGLDPYSMFRPKRYAGTKEDPNLVPSVTNKRIVGCVCEEDNSCVVWFWLHKGEAQRCPSCGAHYKLIPHELPH
;
A
#
# COMPACT_ATOMS: atom_id res chain seq x y z
N THR A 1 30.96 -22.47 -52.31
CA THR A 1 31.44 -21.07 -52.27
C THR A 1 30.74 -20.35 -51.14
N GLY A 2 31.48 -20.00 -50.07
CA GLY A 2 31.12 -19.09 -48.95
C GLY A 2 29.87 -19.46 -48.10
N GLY A 3 29.87 -19.63 -46.79
CA GLY A 3 30.76 -19.11 -45.74
C GLY A 3 30.09 -17.96 -44.97
N ALA A 4 30.06 -18.07 -43.63
CA ALA A 4 29.61 -17.13 -42.58
C ALA A 4 28.11 -17.19 -42.19
N GLY A 5 27.71 -17.22 -40.91
CA GLY A 5 28.43 -17.12 -39.64
C GLY A 5 27.43 -17.02 -38.47
N LYS A 6 27.75 -17.66 -37.34
CA LYS A 6 26.96 -17.78 -36.09
C LYS A 6 26.63 -16.43 -35.39
N ARG A 7 25.58 -16.47 -34.55
CA ARG A 7 25.49 -16.05 -33.11
C ARG A 7 24.03 -15.69 -32.81
N GLY A 8 23.36 -16.04 -31.71
CA GLY A 8 23.76 -16.40 -30.35
C GLY A 8 22.71 -15.75 -29.43
N GLY A 9 22.12 -16.51 -28.50
CA GLY A 9 21.09 -16.01 -27.57
C GLY A 9 21.64 -15.08 -26.48
N GLY A 10 20.74 -14.48 -25.71
CA GLY A 10 21.09 -13.76 -24.48
C GLY A 10 19.97 -12.89 -23.94
N ALA A 11 19.63 -13.12 -22.67
CA ALA A 11 18.55 -12.54 -21.90
C ALA A 11 18.61 -11.01 -21.76
N GLY A 12 17.44 -10.42 -21.51
CA GLY A 12 17.20 -8.99 -21.42
C GLY A 12 18.03 -8.29 -20.35
N GLU A 13 18.54 -7.13 -20.75
CA GLU A 13 19.42 -6.25 -19.98
C GLU A 13 18.61 -5.50 -18.91
N GLU A 14 19.02 -5.70 -17.66
CA GLU A 14 18.56 -4.96 -16.48
C GLU A 14 18.90 -3.48 -16.63
N ARG A 15 17.89 -2.60 -16.60
CA ARG A 15 18.10 -1.14 -16.72
C ARG A 15 18.69 -0.59 -15.41
N VAL A 16 20.01 -0.53 -15.35
CA VAL A 16 20.76 0.28 -14.39
C VAL A 16 20.45 1.76 -14.66
N GLY A 17 19.89 2.46 -13.68
CA GLY A 17 19.65 3.90 -13.75
C GLY A 17 20.96 4.69 -13.89
N PRO A 18 20.96 5.88 -14.52
CA PRO A 18 22.19 6.60 -14.79
C PRO A 18 22.74 7.20 -13.49
N GLY A 19 23.78 6.60 -12.93
CA GLY A 19 24.55 7.22 -11.86
C GLY A 19 25.28 8.46 -12.39
N ARG A 20 24.92 9.66 -11.91
CA ARG A 20 25.65 10.89 -12.25
C ARG A 20 27.03 10.89 -11.57
N GLY A 21 28.07 11.10 -12.39
CA GLY A 21 29.46 11.16 -11.95
C GLY A 21 29.74 12.34 -11.01
N ARG A 22 30.66 12.12 -10.06
CA ARG A 22 31.12 13.11 -9.09
C ARG A 22 31.92 14.22 -9.78
N GLY A 23 31.48 15.48 -9.65
CA GLY A 23 32.30 16.66 -9.96
C GLY A 23 31.53 17.77 -10.69
N GLY A 24 31.03 18.74 -9.92
CA GLY A 24 30.30 19.92 -10.40
C GLY A 24 29.10 20.18 -9.48
N VAL A 25 28.71 21.44 -9.26
CA VAL A 25 27.49 21.76 -8.48
C VAL A 25 26.27 21.33 -9.31
N SER A 26 26.02 20.03 -9.29
CA SER A 26 24.83 19.41 -9.86
C SER A 26 23.63 19.86 -9.04
N ALA A 27 22.47 19.98 -9.70
CA ALA A 27 21.21 20.17 -9.00
C ALA A 27 21.11 19.19 -7.81
N PRO A 28 20.50 19.60 -6.68
CA PRO A 28 20.25 18.70 -5.57
C PRO A 28 19.61 17.39 -6.06
N PRO A 29 19.97 16.23 -5.49
CA PRO A 29 19.39 14.97 -5.90
C PRO A 29 17.87 14.97 -5.71
N VAL A 30 17.16 14.30 -6.63
CA VAL A 30 15.71 14.09 -6.54
C VAL A 30 15.40 12.79 -5.82
N ASP A 31 14.21 12.70 -5.23
CA ASP A 31 13.82 11.55 -4.43
C ASP A 31 13.73 10.26 -5.26
N GLU A 32 13.44 10.36 -6.57
CA GLU A 32 13.46 9.21 -7.47
C GLU A 32 14.84 8.53 -7.56
N GLU A 33 15.91 9.26 -7.27
CA GLU A 33 17.30 8.80 -7.35
C GLU A 33 17.91 8.44 -5.99
N GLN A 34 17.47 9.08 -4.89
CA GLN A 34 18.11 8.93 -3.57
C GLN A 34 17.18 8.44 -2.45
N ALA A 35 15.85 8.38 -2.64
CA ALA A 35 14.97 7.79 -1.65
C ALA A 35 15.32 6.31 -1.44
N THR A 36 15.41 5.89 -0.18
CA THR A 36 15.74 4.51 0.20
C THR A 36 14.77 3.97 1.25
N GLY A 37 14.91 2.69 1.62
CA GLY A 37 14.13 2.09 2.69
C GLY A 37 12.61 2.16 2.45
N LEU A 38 11.87 2.52 3.51
CA LEU A 38 10.40 2.60 3.47
C LEU A 38 9.90 3.73 2.56
N GLU A 39 10.63 4.84 2.50
CA GLU A 39 10.28 5.99 1.65
C GLU A 39 10.21 5.57 0.17
N ARG A 40 11.25 4.88 -0.32
CA ARG A 40 11.26 4.33 -1.68
C ARG A 40 10.12 3.35 -1.94
N LYS A 41 9.81 2.48 -0.96
CA LYS A 41 8.72 1.50 -1.09
C LYS A 41 7.36 2.18 -1.18
N VAL A 42 7.11 3.16 -0.31
CA VAL A 42 5.91 4.00 -0.31
C VAL A 42 5.76 4.72 -1.64
N MET A 43 6.80 5.41 -2.11
CA MET A 43 6.79 6.13 -3.38
C MET A 43 6.48 5.21 -4.58
N ASN A 44 7.15 4.04 -4.64
CA ASN A 44 6.90 3.05 -5.69
C ASN A 44 5.47 2.49 -5.66
N ALA A 45 4.89 2.31 -4.46
CA ALA A 45 3.51 1.85 -4.31
C ALA A 45 2.51 2.93 -4.74
N MET A 46 2.74 4.18 -4.33
CA MET A 46 1.92 5.33 -4.74
C MET A 46 1.93 5.52 -6.26
N ASN A 47 3.10 5.37 -6.91
CA ASN A 47 3.22 5.44 -8.38
C ASN A 47 2.42 4.35 -9.10
N LYS A 48 2.10 3.25 -8.43
CA LYS A 48 1.22 2.17 -8.93
C LYS A 48 -0.25 2.34 -8.51
N GLY A 49 -0.58 3.41 -7.80
CA GLY A 49 -1.92 3.65 -7.24
C GLY A 49 -2.26 2.73 -6.05
N LEU A 50 -1.26 2.16 -5.39
CA LEU A 50 -1.43 1.26 -4.24
C LEU A 50 -1.11 1.97 -2.93
N ASP A 51 -1.84 1.62 -1.87
CA ASP A 51 -1.60 2.12 -0.51
C ASP A 51 -1.41 0.98 0.50
N PRO A 52 -0.27 0.27 0.45
CA PRO A 52 -0.02 -0.84 1.36
C PRO A 52 0.15 -0.38 2.82
N TYR A 53 0.47 0.89 3.06
CA TYR A 53 0.76 1.40 4.41
C TYR A 53 -0.39 2.23 5.01
N SER A 54 -1.59 2.20 4.40
CA SER A 54 -2.80 2.88 4.89
C SER A 54 -2.61 4.39 5.15
N MET A 55 -1.92 5.09 4.24
CA MET A 55 -1.70 6.53 4.35
C MET A 55 -2.94 7.34 3.95
N PHE A 56 -3.79 6.79 3.09
CA PHE A 56 -5.01 7.44 2.63
C PHE A 56 -6.23 7.01 3.45
N ARG A 57 -7.30 7.80 3.31
CA ARG A 57 -8.59 7.48 3.93
C ARG A 57 -9.08 6.11 3.42
N PRO A 58 -9.52 5.20 4.31
CA PRO A 58 -10.13 3.94 3.90
C PRO A 58 -11.33 4.16 2.97
N LYS A 59 -11.55 3.18 2.08
CA LYS A 59 -12.74 3.15 1.21
C LYS A 59 -14.02 3.15 2.06
N ARG A 60 -15.05 3.88 1.60
CA ARG A 60 -16.40 3.84 2.20
C ARG A 60 -17.15 2.59 1.72
N TYR A 61 -17.82 1.92 2.65
CA TYR A 61 -18.71 0.76 2.42
C TYR A 61 -20.10 1.09 2.96
N ALA A 62 -21.12 0.30 2.60
CA ALA A 62 -22.47 0.49 3.15
C ALA A 62 -22.54 0.15 4.65
N GLY A 63 -21.65 -0.72 5.15
CA GLY A 63 -21.63 -1.13 6.55
C GLY A 63 -22.78 -2.07 6.94
N THR A 64 -23.42 -2.70 5.95
CA THR A 64 -24.45 -3.72 6.16
C THR A 64 -23.79 -5.08 6.44
N LYS A 65 -24.60 -6.08 6.79
CA LYS A 65 -24.08 -7.43 7.04
C LYS A 65 -23.52 -8.05 5.77
N GLU A 66 -24.12 -7.74 4.63
CA GLU A 66 -23.77 -8.23 3.30
C GLU A 66 -22.60 -7.45 2.69
N ASP A 67 -22.50 -6.13 2.98
CA ASP A 67 -21.40 -5.25 2.56
C ASP A 67 -20.74 -4.57 3.79
N PRO A 68 -19.99 -5.34 4.60
CA PRO A 68 -19.32 -4.81 5.78
C PRO A 68 -18.12 -3.95 5.38
N ASN A 69 -17.73 -3.03 6.28
CA ASN A 69 -16.48 -2.30 6.14
C ASN A 69 -15.28 -3.26 6.22
N LEU A 70 -14.56 -3.41 5.11
CA LEU A 70 -13.38 -4.27 5.08
C LEU A 70 -12.18 -3.55 5.69
N VAL A 71 -11.57 -4.18 6.68
CA VAL A 71 -10.46 -3.61 7.46
C VAL A 71 -9.21 -4.47 7.25
N PRO A 72 -8.27 -4.04 6.39
CA PRO A 72 -7.02 -4.76 6.18
C PRO A 72 -6.18 -4.84 7.46
N SER A 73 -5.55 -5.96 7.74
CA SER A 73 -4.68 -6.12 8.91
C SER A 73 -3.59 -7.14 8.66
N VAL A 74 -2.36 -6.79 9.07
CA VAL A 74 -1.19 -7.70 9.08
C VAL A 74 -1.19 -8.65 10.28
N THR A 75 -2.11 -8.45 11.24
CA THR A 75 -2.27 -9.31 12.43
C THR A 75 -3.72 -9.76 12.60
N ASN A 76 -3.99 -10.59 13.61
CA ASN A 76 -5.32 -11.11 13.92
C ASN A 76 -6.28 -10.10 14.59
N LYS A 77 -5.87 -8.85 14.83
CA LYS A 77 -6.76 -7.78 15.32
C LYS A 77 -6.28 -6.39 14.91
N ARG A 78 -7.21 -5.44 14.72
CA ARG A 78 -6.91 -4.03 14.42
C ARG A 78 -7.88 -3.12 15.19
N ILE A 79 -7.39 -1.99 15.67
CA ILE A 79 -8.26 -0.95 16.27
C ILE A 79 -9.05 -0.29 15.14
N VAL A 80 -10.37 -0.20 15.33
CA VAL A 80 -11.29 0.50 14.43
C VAL A 80 -11.84 1.72 15.17
N GLY A 81 -11.84 2.87 14.47
CA GLY A 81 -12.55 4.07 14.90
C GLY A 81 -13.77 4.29 14.00
N CYS A 82 -14.96 4.27 14.60
CA CYS A 82 -16.22 4.53 13.90
C CYS A 82 -16.72 5.94 14.26
N VAL A 83 -16.88 6.78 13.24
CA VAL A 83 -17.62 8.04 13.32
C VAL A 83 -19.02 7.73 12.82
N CYS A 84 -19.97 7.54 13.75
CA CYS A 84 -21.28 6.93 13.44
C CYS A 84 -22.14 7.78 12.50
N GLU A 85 -22.12 9.10 12.68
CA GLU A 85 -22.78 10.10 11.84
C GLU A 85 -21.73 11.11 11.39
N GLU A 86 -21.93 11.74 10.24
CA GLU A 86 -20.92 12.63 9.63
C GLU A 86 -20.47 13.78 10.55
N ASP A 87 -21.40 14.35 11.32
CA ASP A 87 -21.15 15.48 12.21
C ASP A 87 -20.78 15.07 13.66
N ASN A 88 -20.57 13.78 13.93
CA ASN A 88 -20.22 13.33 15.27
C ASN A 88 -18.81 13.83 15.68
N SER A 89 -18.73 14.49 16.83
CA SER A 89 -17.46 14.93 17.43
C SER A 89 -16.71 13.83 18.21
N CYS A 90 -17.32 12.65 18.36
CA CYS A 90 -16.79 11.54 19.14
C CYS A 90 -16.59 10.31 18.26
N VAL A 91 -15.41 9.69 18.37
CA VAL A 91 -15.08 8.43 17.68
C VAL A 91 -15.32 7.26 18.62
N VAL A 92 -16.07 6.26 18.16
CA VAL A 92 -16.26 5.00 18.88
C VAL A 92 -15.12 4.06 18.53
N TRP A 93 -14.30 3.72 19.51
CA TRP A 93 -13.12 2.86 19.34
C TRP A 93 -13.38 1.44 19.85
N PHE A 94 -12.98 0.44 19.08
CA PHE A 94 -13.06 -0.96 19.48
C PHE A 94 -12.02 -1.83 18.77
N TRP A 95 -11.74 -3.00 19.35
CA TRP A 95 -10.91 -4.02 18.72
C TRP A 95 -11.74 -4.85 17.74
N LEU A 96 -11.32 -4.85 16.48
CA LEU A 96 -11.80 -5.79 15.47
C LEU A 96 -10.88 -7.00 15.43
N HIS A 97 -11.44 -8.19 15.56
CA HIS A 97 -10.71 -9.45 15.58
C HIS A 97 -10.91 -10.20 14.25
N LYS A 98 -9.96 -11.07 13.93
CA LYS A 98 -10.09 -12.02 12.83
C LYS A 98 -11.24 -12.98 13.14
N GLY A 99 -12.10 -13.21 12.15
CA GLY A 99 -13.26 -14.07 12.31
C GLY A 99 -14.46 -13.49 11.60
N GLU A 100 -15.66 -13.68 12.15
CA GLU A 100 -16.91 -13.13 11.65
C GLU A 100 -16.94 -11.59 11.72
N ALA A 101 -17.94 -10.97 11.06
CA ALA A 101 -18.05 -9.52 11.04
C ALA A 101 -18.39 -8.97 12.45
N GLN A 102 -17.53 -8.08 12.94
CA GLN A 102 -17.69 -7.19 14.09
C GLN A 102 -18.84 -6.19 13.87
N ARG A 103 -19.53 -5.70 14.91
CA ARG A 103 -20.42 -4.53 14.82
C ARG A 103 -19.90 -3.38 15.68
N CYS A 104 -20.07 -2.15 15.22
CA CYS A 104 -19.86 -0.96 16.04
C CYS A 104 -20.82 -0.99 17.24
N PRO A 105 -20.34 -0.81 18.49
CA PRO A 105 -21.19 -0.84 19.68
C PRO A 105 -22.27 0.25 19.73
N SER A 106 -22.13 1.32 18.95
CA SER A 106 -23.07 2.45 18.94
C SER A 106 -24.06 2.40 17.78
N CYS A 107 -23.60 2.48 16.53
CA CYS A 107 -24.49 2.50 15.36
C CYS A 107 -24.78 1.11 14.75
N GLY A 108 -24.06 0.07 15.19
CA GLY A 108 -24.28 -1.29 14.69
C GLY A 108 -23.75 -1.57 13.28
N ALA A 109 -23.02 -0.65 12.65
CA ALA A 109 -22.36 -0.87 11.36
C ALA A 109 -21.39 -2.07 11.42
N HIS A 110 -21.35 -2.86 10.35
CA HIS A 110 -20.54 -4.07 10.28
C HIS A 110 -19.13 -3.80 9.78
N TYR A 111 -18.17 -4.53 10.35
CA TYR A 111 -16.75 -4.47 10.04
C TYR A 111 -16.18 -5.88 9.93
N LYS A 112 -15.37 -6.15 8.92
CA LYS A 112 -14.74 -7.45 8.70
C LYS A 112 -13.24 -7.28 8.57
N LEU A 113 -12.48 -7.97 9.42
CA LEU A 113 -11.02 -7.98 9.31
C LEU A 113 -10.63 -8.84 8.10
N ILE A 114 -9.83 -8.29 7.20
CA ILE A 114 -9.24 -9.02 6.07
C ILE A 114 -7.71 -9.10 6.20
N PRO A 115 -7.08 -10.23 5.85
CA PRO A 115 -5.63 -10.32 5.81
C PRO A 115 -5.03 -9.27 4.87
N HIS A 116 -3.92 -8.66 5.28
CA HIS A 116 -3.14 -7.72 4.48
C HIS A 116 -1.68 -8.11 4.53
N GLU A 117 -1.04 -8.18 3.38
CA GLU A 117 0.39 -8.47 3.26
C GLU A 117 1.13 -7.19 2.85
N LEU A 118 2.18 -6.86 3.60
CA LEU A 118 3.02 -5.71 3.29
C LEU A 118 4.10 -6.10 2.29
N PRO A 119 4.40 -5.24 1.29
CA PRO A 119 5.55 -5.44 0.43
C PRO A 119 6.84 -5.30 1.26
N HIS A 120 7.69 -6.31 1.18
CA HIS A 120 8.99 -6.38 1.86
C HIS A 120 10.12 -5.80 1.01
#